data_AF-A0A1G7UF76-F1
#
_entry.id   AF-A0A1G7UF76-F1
#
_cell.length_a   1.000
_cell.length_b   1.000
_cell.length_c   1.000
_cell.angle_alpha   90.00
_cell.angle_beta   90.00
_cell.angle_gamma   90.00
#
_symmetry.space_group_name_H-M   'P 1'
#
loop_
_entity.id
_entity.type
_entity.pdbx_description
1 polymer ?
#
loop_
_entity_poly.entity_id
_entity_poly.type
_entity_poly.pdbx_seq_one_letter_code
_entity_poly.pdbx_strand_id
1 'polypeptide(L)'
;MLIFFKMNTKKIWTNYNDELYFFILKKVKNKSAAHDIVQNTFLKIHKNLHSVRDEKKIKSWVFQIARNEIANYFNEESVYVEKFDTDLNTSLQKYQEVCCFDRFINDLPEIYREVIELIYITGLKQKNAAELMGISLENLKARLRRAKGILKKNFNTCCKYEFNEEGDLVGESNCTVCEKD
;
A
#
# COMPACT_ATOMS: atom_id res chain seq x y z
N MET A 1 -9.57 -24.15 -27.14
CA MET A 1 -8.92 -24.57 -25.88
C MET A 1 -9.13 -23.44 -24.87
N LEU A 2 -10.16 -23.57 -24.02
CA LEU A 2 -10.51 -22.57 -23.01
C LEU A 2 -9.43 -22.56 -21.92
N ILE A 3 -8.63 -21.51 -21.86
CA ILE A 3 -7.73 -21.27 -20.73
C ILE A 3 -8.64 -20.99 -19.53
N PHE A 4 -8.73 -21.94 -18.59
CA PHE A 4 -9.43 -21.76 -17.33
C PHE A 4 -8.76 -20.62 -16.55
N PHE A 5 -9.37 -19.44 -16.55
CA PHE A 5 -9.00 -18.36 -15.64
C PHE A 5 -9.31 -18.86 -14.21
N LYS A 6 -8.28 -19.18 -13.43
CA LYS A 6 -8.43 -19.93 -12.17
C LYS A 6 -8.63 -19.00 -10.97
N MET A 7 -8.72 -17.69 -11.21
CA MET A 7 -8.91 -16.68 -10.18
C MET A 7 -10.39 -16.37 -9.95
N ASN A 8 -10.82 -16.43 -8.69
CA ASN A 8 -12.15 -16.04 -8.24
C ASN A 8 -12.06 -15.12 -7.02
N THR A 9 -13.18 -14.49 -6.64
CA THR A 9 -13.23 -13.56 -5.51
C THR A 9 -12.77 -14.18 -4.20
N LYS A 10 -13.08 -15.47 -3.95
CA LYS A 10 -12.64 -16.17 -2.74
C LYS A 10 -11.12 -16.26 -2.67
N LYS A 11 -10.45 -16.60 -3.78
CA LYS A 11 -8.99 -16.66 -3.85
C LYS A 11 -8.34 -15.28 -3.66
N ILE A 12 -8.94 -14.23 -4.22
CA ILE A 12 -8.50 -12.85 -4.01
C ILE A 12 -8.69 -12.44 -2.54
N TRP A 13 -9.81 -12.81 -1.92
CA TRP A 13 -10.06 -12.55 -0.50
C TRP A 13 -8.98 -13.17 0.37
N THR A 14 -8.75 -14.48 0.22
CA THR A 14 -7.73 -15.20 1.00
C THR A 14 -6.34 -14.61 0.80
N ASN A 15 -5.99 -14.16 -0.41
CA ASN A 15 -4.64 -13.68 -0.70
C ASN A 15 -4.39 -12.23 -0.31
N TYR A 16 -5.41 -11.37 -0.27
CA TYR A 16 -5.22 -9.91 -0.18
C TYR A 16 -6.05 -9.23 0.89
N ASN A 17 -6.98 -9.89 1.58
CA ASN A 17 -7.87 -9.24 2.55
C ASN A 17 -7.10 -8.46 3.63
N ASP A 18 -6.12 -9.10 4.27
CA ASP A 18 -5.39 -8.48 5.38
C ASP A 18 -4.50 -7.35 4.88
N GLU A 19 -3.80 -7.56 3.76
CA GLU A 19 -2.98 -6.53 3.11
C GLU A 19 -3.83 -5.32 2.70
N LEU A 20 -5.03 -5.54 2.15
CA LEU A 20 -5.99 -4.49 1.80
C LEU A 20 -6.49 -3.75 3.04
N TYR A 21 -6.92 -4.48 4.08
CA TYR A 21 -7.43 -3.89 5.30
C TYR A 21 -6.40 -2.97 5.94
N PHE A 22 -5.15 -3.41 6.08
CA PHE A 22 -4.10 -2.57 6.67
C PHE A 22 -3.65 -1.44 5.76
N PHE A 23 -3.62 -1.67 4.44
CA PHE A 23 -3.37 -0.62 3.46
C PHE A 23 -4.41 0.50 3.56
N ILE A 24 -5.70 0.14 3.68
CA ILE A 24 -6.81 1.08 3.83
C ILE A 24 -6.75 1.75 5.21
N LEU A 25 -6.61 0.97 6.29
CA LEU A 25 -6.58 1.46 7.67
C LEU A 25 -5.46 2.49 7.88
N LYS A 26 -4.28 2.27 7.29
CA LYS A 26 -3.17 3.23 7.35
C LYS A 26 -3.52 4.59 6.72
N LYS A 27 -4.42 4.62 5.74
CA LYS A 27 -4.88 5.84 5.05
C LYS A 27 -6.00 6.53 5.81
N VAL A 28 -7.04 5.80 6.16
CA VAL A 28 -8.27 6.39 6.73
C VAL A 28 -8.19 6.56 8.25
N LYS A 29 -7.28 5.85 8.93
CA LYS A 29 -7.06 5.89 10.38
C LYS A 29 -8.33 5.67 11.22
N ASN A 30 -9.35 5.04 10.63
CA ASN A 30 -10.63 4.69 11.24
C ASN A 30 -10.93 3.22 10.91
N LYS A 31 -11.13 2.39 11.94
CA LYS A 31 -11.36 0.95 11.78
C LYS A 31 -12.69 0.63 11.10
N SER A 32 -13.76 1.34 11.46
CA SER A 32 -15.09 1.13 10.87
C SER A 32 -15.05 1.47 9.39
N ALA A 33 -14.55 2.67 9.06
CA ALA A 33 -14.38 3.09 7.67
C ALA A 33 -13.50 2.12 6.88
N ALA A 34 -12.41 1.62 7.48
CA ALA A 34 -11.55 0.64 6.81
C ALA A 34 -12.28 -0.66 6.49
N HIS A 35 -13.10 -1.19 7.41
CA HIS A 35 -13.93 -2.36 7.15
C HIS A 35 -14.96 -2.11 6.04
N ASP A 36 -15.63 -0.96 6.03
CA ASP A 36 -16.63 -0.62 5.01
C ASP A 36 -15.99 -0.46 3.62
N ILE A 37 -14.84 0.20 3.56
CA ILE A 37 -14.07 0.36 2.32
C ILE A 37 -13.57 -1.00 1.81
N VAL A 38 -13.11 -1.90 2.68
CA VAL A 38 -12.73 -3.27 2.30
C VAL A 38 -13.93 -4.00 1.70
N GLN A 39 -15.10 -3.95 2.34
CA GLN A 39 -16.32 -4.57 1.83
C GLN A 39 -16.69 -4.04 0.45
N ASN A 40 -16.75 -2.71 0.29
CA ASN A 40 -17.05 -2.08 -0.99
C ASN A 40 -16.03 -2.43 -2.08
N THR A 41 -14.75 -2.50 -1.70
CA THR A 41 -13.65 -2.95 -2.59
C THR A 41 -13.91 -4.37 -3.09
N PHE A 42 -14.24 -5.32 -2.20
CA PHE A 42 -14.50 -6.71 -2.58
C PHE A 42 -15.78 -6.89 -3.39
N LEU A 43 -16.83 -6.10 -3.12
CA LEU A 43 -18.03 -6.06 -3.97
C LEU A 43 -17.69 -5.63 -5.40
N LYS A 44 -16.87 -4.57 -5.56
CA LYS A 44 -16.42 -4.09 -6.87
C LYS A 44 -15.47 -5.08 -7.56
N ILE A 45 -14.61 -5.75 -6.80
CA ILE A 45 -13.79 -6.86 -7.31
C ILE A 45 -14.69 -7.95 -7.87
N HIS A 46 -15.66 -8.44 -7.09
CA HIS A 46 -16.54 -9.52 -7.52
C HIS A 46 -17.29 -9.16 -8.80
N LYS A 47 -17.86 -7.96 -8.86
CA LYS A 47 -18.59 -7.46 -10.04
C LYS A 47 -17.71 -7.37 -11.29
N ASN A 48 -16.47 -6.93 -11.15
CA ASN A 48 -15.60 -6.58 -12.29
C ASN A 48 -14.49 -7.59 -12.58
N LEU A 49 -14.40 -8.71 -11.85
CA LEU A 49 -13.29 -9.66 -11.98
C LEU A 49 -13.16 -10.21 -13.40
N HIS A 50 -14.27 -10.39 -14.10
CA HIS A 50 -14.32 -10.85 -15.49
C HIS A 50 -13.59 -9.91 -16.48
N SER A 51 -13.35 -8.65 -16.11
CA SER A 51 -12.62 -7.68 -16.93
C SER A 51 -11.10 -7.90 -16.91
N VAL A 52 -10.59 -8.65 -15.93
CA VAL A 52 -9.16 -8.91 -15.79
C VAL A 52 -8.75 -10.04 -16.71
N ARG A 53 -7.86 -9.75 -17.66
CA ARG A 53 -7.37 -10.72 -18.65
C ARG A 53 -6.00 -11.31 -18.33
N ASP A 54 -5.28 -10.69 -17.40
CA ASP A 54 -3.91 -11.05 -17.02
C ASP A 54 -3.81 -11.23 -15.51
N GLU A 55 -3.62 -12.49 -15.08
CA GLU A 55 -3.53 -12.83 -13.66
C GLU A 55 -2.36 -12.11 -12.96
N LYS A 56 -1.26 -11.81 -13.68
CA LYS A 56 -0.11 -11.10 -13.11
C LYS A 56 -0.45 -9.67 -12.67
N LYS A 57 -1.52 -9.10 -13.21
CA LYS A 57 -1.97 -7.73 -12.88
C LYS A 57 -3.01 -7.69 -11.77
N ILE A 58 -3.48 -8.84 -11.27
CA ILE A 58 -4.59 -8.88 -10.31
C ILE A 58 -4.29 -8.09 -9.04
N LYS A 59 -3.09 -8.22 -8.46
CA LYS A 59 -2.70 -7.43 -7.28
C LYS A 59 -2.79 -5.93 -7.58
N SER A 60 -2.22 -5.47 -8.69
CA SER A 60 -2.26 -4.03 -9.05
C SER A 60 -3.69 -3.51 -9.27
N TRP A 61 -4.56 -4.32 -9.87
CA TRP A 61 -5.96 -4.00 -10.15
C TRP A 61 -6.81 -3.96 -8.87
N VAL A 62 -6.65 -4.92 -7.98
CA VAL A 62 -7.29 -4.97 -6.66
C VAL A 62 -6.97 -3.70 -5.85
N PHE A 63 -5.69 -3.34 -5.76
CA PHE A 63 -5.25 -2.14 -5.05
C PHE A 63 -5.66 -0.85 -5.76
N GLN A 64 -5.92 -0.89 -7.07
CA GLN A 64 -6.49 0.26 -7.78
C GLN A 64 -7.94 0.50 -7.37
N ILE A 65 -8.75 -0.55 -7.23
CA ILE A 65 -10.13 -0.44 -6.72
C ILE A 65 -10.11 0.12 -5.30
N ALA A 66 -9.27 -0.43 -4.41
CA ALA A 66 -9.14 0.07 -3.04
C ALA A 66 -8.77 1.56 -2.96
N ARG A 67 -7.83 2.03 -3.81
CA ARG A 67 -7.49 3.47 -3.89
C ARG A 67 -8.68 4.33 -4.33
N ASN A 68 -9.51 3.83 -5.24
CA ASN A 68 -10.71 4.54 -5.66
C ASN A 68 -11.73 4.61 -4.51
N GLU A 69 -11.91 3.52 -3.74
CA GLU A 69 -12.81 3.53 -2.58
C GLU A 69 -12.32 4.47 -1.47
N ILE A 70 -11.01 4.49 -1.18
CA ILE A 70 -10.41 5.45 -0.24
C ILE A 70 -10.65 6.89 -0.72
N ALA A 71 -10.46 7.16 -2.02
CA ALA A 71 -10.71 8.49 -2.56
C ALA A 71 -12.19 8.88 -2.47
N ASN A 72 -13.12 7.94 -2.73
CA ASN A 72 -14.54 8.17 -2.58
C ASN A 72 -14.90 8.48 -1.12
N TYR A 73 -14.38 7.70 -0.17
CA TYR A 73 -14.57 7.95 1.26
C TYR A 73 -14.20 9.39 1.65
N PHE A 74 -13.01 9.87 1.26
CA PHE A 74 -12.59 11.24 1.57
C PHE A 74 -13.36 12.32 0.78
N ASN A 75 -13.87 12.01 -0.41
CA ASN A 75 -14.71 12.94 -1.17
C ASN A 75 -16.13 13.03 -0.56
N GLU A 76 -16.66 11.92 -0.07
CA GLU A 76 -17.98 11.77 0.55
C GLU A 76 -17.98 12.25 2.02
N GLU A 77 -16.86 12.14 2.75
CA GLU A 77 -16.66 12.71 4.10
C GLU A 77 -16.75 14.24 4.16
N SER A 78 -16.74 14.93 3.02
CA SER A 78 -17.09 16.36 2.98
C SER A 78 -18.56 16.63 3.31
N VAL A 79 -19.40 15.59 3.43
CA VAL A 79 -20.87 15.73 3.59
C VAL A 79 -21.41 15.15 4.91
N TYR A 80 -20.72 14.25 5.63
CA TYR A 80 -21.24 13.70 6.89
C TYR A 80 -20.16 13.42 7.93
N VAL A 81 -20.09 14.26 8.96
CA VAL A 81 -19.35 14.01 10.21
C VAL A 81 -20.36 13.62 11.28
N GLU A 82 -20.42 12.34 11.65
CA GLU A 82 -20.85 11.94 12.99
C GLU A 82 -19.79 11.02 13.61
N LYS A 83 -19.30 11.43 14.77
CA LYS A 83 -18.38 10.66 15.62
C LYS A 83 -19.18 9.60 16.37
N PHE A 84 -18.67 8.37 16.42
CA PHE A 84 -19.04 7.44 17.48
C PHE A 84 -17.83 6.69 18.04
N ASP A 85 -17.92 6.48 19.35
CA ASP A 85 -16.86 6.09 20.27
C ASP A 85 -16.26 4.71 20.01
N THR A 86 -14.97 4.62 20.30
CA THR A 86 -14.12 3.46 20.03
C THR A 86 -14.11 2.53 21.23
N ASP A 87 -14.64 1.32 21.09
CA ASP A 87 -14.31 0.22 22.00
C ASP A 87 -13.31 -0.71 21.31
N LEU A 88 -12.09 -0.75 21.86
CA LEU A 88 -10.89 -1.24 21.21
C LEU A 88 -10.47 -2.58 21.82
N ASN A 89 -11.12 -3.68 21.44
CA ASN A 89 -10.63 -5.01 21.78
C ASN A 89 -10.88 -6.00 20.63
N THR A 90 -9.89 -6.15 19.76
CA THR A 90 -9.75 -7.36 18.95
C THR A 90 -8.27 -7.62 18.73
N SER A 91 -7.87 -8.85 19.05
CA SER A 91 -6.51 -9.38 19.02
C SER A 91 -5.79 -9.01 17.72
N LEU A 92 -4.81 -8.12 17.84
CA LEU A 92 -3.82 -7.83 16.81
C LEU A 92 -3.09 -9.13 16.48
N GLN A 93 -3.44 -9.75 15.36
CA GLN A 93 -2.59 -10.75 14.75
C GLN A 93 -1.21 -10.12 14.58
N LYS A 94 -0.20 -10.84 15.08
CA LYS A 94 1.19 -10.42 15.25
C LYS A 94 1.72 -9.83 13.94
N TYR A 95 1.65 -8.50 13.83
CA TYR A 95 2.32 -7.78 12.76
C TYR A 95 3.79 -8.05 12.94
N GLN A 96 4.40 -8.65 11.92
CA GLN A 96 5.83 -8.68 11.81
C GLN A 96 6.21 -7.26 11.39
N GLU A 97 6.52 -6.40 12.37
CA GLU A 97 7.19 -5.14 12.08
C GLU A 97 8.40 -5.47 11.22
N VAL A 98 8.39 -4.98 9.98
CA VAL A 98 9.58 -5.06 9.13
C VAL A 98 10.61 -4.16 9.80
N CYS A 99 11.46 -4.79 10.59
CA CYS A 99 12.63 -4.19 11.22
C CYS A 99 13.31 -3.26 10.21
N CYS A 100 13.54 -2.01 10.62
CA CYS A 100 14.22 -0.96 9.84
C CYS A 100 13.43 -0.24 8.73
N PHE A 101 12.13 -0.51 8.50
CA PHE A 101 11.38 0.22 7.45
C PHE A 101 11.30 1.73 7.69
N ASP A 102 10.92 2.13 8.92
CA ASP A 102 10.83 3.55 9.27
C ASP A 102 12.19 4.24 9.26
N ARG A 103 13.25 3.53 9.66
CA ARG A 103 14.63 4.02 9.55
C ARG A 103 14.98 4.36 8.09
N PHE A 104 14.74 3.46 7.15
CA PHE A 104 15.11 3.72 5.76
C PHE A 104 14.34 4.87 5.13
N ILE A 105 13.08 5.09 5.53
CA ILE A 105 12.34 6.29 5.14
C ILE A 105 12.99 7.53 5.77
N ASN A 106 13.36 7.46 7.05
CA ASN A 106 14.03 8.53 7.78
C ASN A 106 15.48 8.80 7.34
N ASP A 107 16.11 7.90 6.61
CA ASP A 107 17.44 8.08 6.03
C ASP A 107 17.37 8.63 4.60
N LEU A 108 16.18 8.71 3.99
CA LEU A 108 16.03 9.33 2.68
C LEU A 108 16.34 10.83 2.76
N PRO A 109 17.06 11.37 1.76
CA PRO A 109 17.13 12.81 1.55
C PRO A 109 15.73 13.42 1.55
N GLU A 110 15.58 14.59 2.18
CA GLU A 110 14.29 15.25 2.42
C GLU A 110 13.39 15.31 1.18
N ILE A 111 13.96 15.75 0.05
CA ILE A 111 13.26 15.85 -1.24
C ILE A 111 12.68 14.53 -1.77
N TYR A 112 13.19 13.38 -1.31
CA TYR A 112 12.74 12.03 -1.69
C TYR A 112 11.83 11.43 -0.63
N ARG A 113 12.08 11.74 0.64
CA ARG A 113 11.20 11.36 1.75
C ARG A 113 9.83 11.99 1.58
N GLU A 114 9.78 13.29 1.33
CA GLU A 114 8.54 14.06 1.21
C GLU A 114 7.61 13.47 0.13
N VAL A 115 8.12 13.15 -1.06
CA VAL A 115 7.30 12.49 -2.10
C VAL A 115 6.88 11.06 -1.72
N ILE A 116 7.70 10.31 -0.98
CA ILE A 116 7.30 8.98 -0.49
C ILE A 116 6.19 9.11 0.55
N GLU A 117 6.29 10.05 1.47
CA GLU A 117 5.30 10.29 2.51
C GLU A 117 3.96 10.73 1.90
N LEU A 118 3.96 11.77 1.08
CA LEU A 118 2.74 12.29 0.46
C LEU A 118 2.00 11.22 -0.35
N ILE A 119 2.72 10.38 -1.10
CA ILE A 119 2.12 9.35 -1.96
C ILE A 119 1.78 8.07 -1.19
N TYR A 120 2.74 7.52 -0.44
CA TYR A 120 2.63 6.19 0.16
C TYR A 120 2.18 6.20 1.61
N ILE A 121 2.32 7.30 2.34
CA ILE A 121 1.83 7.43 3.73
C ILE A 121 0.52 8.21 3.74
N THR A 122 0.49 9.42 3.21
CA THR A 122 -0.72 10.27 3.15
C THR A 122 -1.71 9.79 2.09
N GLY A 123 -1.24 9.25 0.96
CA GLY A 123 -2.13 8.69 -0.07
C GLY A 123 -2.58 9.69 -1.13
N LEU A 124 -1.90 10.82 -1.26
CA LEU A 124 -2.19 11.80 -2.29
C LEU A 124 -1.95 11.23 -3.70
N LYS A 125 -2.76 11.67 -4.65
CA LYS A 125 -2.50 11.44 -6.08
C LYS A 125 -1.22 12.19 -6.47
N GLN A 126 -0.43 11.60 -7.38
CA GLN A 126 0.83 12.20 -7.85
C GLN A 126 0.66 13.63 -8.37
N LYS A 127 -0.45 13.92 -9.05
CA LYS A 127 -0.76 15.26 -9.53
C LYS A 127 -0.94 16.26 -8.37
N ASN A 128 -1.78 15.93 -7.39
CA ASN A 128 -2.04 16.78 -6.23
C ASN A 128 -0.79 16.96 -5.37
N ALA A 129 0.04 15.93 -5.22
CA ALA A 129 1.31 16.04 -4.53
C ALA A 129 2.30 16.96 -5.27
N ALA A 130 2.32 16.92 -6.60
CA ALA A 130 3.20 17.79 -7.40
C ALA A 130 2.77 19.26 -7.27
N GLU A 131 1.46 19.52 -7.32
CA GLU A 131 0.87 20.83 -7.08
C GLU A 131 1.17 21.34 -5.67
N LEU A 132 0.97 20.51 -4.64
CA LEU A 132 1.26 20.85 -3.23
C LEU A 132 2.73 21.24 -3.02
N MET A 133 3.64 20.51 -3.67
CA MET A 133 5.09 20.75 -3.58
C MET A 133 5.59 21.87 -4.49
N GLY A 134 4.73 22.46 -5.33
CA GLY A 134 5.13 23.49 -6.31
C GLY A 134 6.12 22.97 -7.38
N ILE A 135 6.07 21.67 -7.73
CA ILE A 135 6.95 21.06 -8.73
C ILE A 135 6.14 20.46 -9.90
N SER A 136 6.80 20.17 -11.02
CA SER A 136 6.15 19.46 -12.13
C SER A 136 5.88 17.99 -11.80
N LEU A 137 4.84 17.42 -12.40
CA LEU A 137 4.52 15.99 -12.27
C LEU A 137 5.70 15.09 -12.67
N GLU A 138 6.48 15.49 -13.67
CA GLU A 138 7.66 14.73 -14.11
C GLU A 138 8.81 14.82 -13.11
N ASN A 139 9.01 15.97 -12.45
CA ASN A 139 9.95 16.08 -11.33
C ASN A 139 9.54 15.17 -10.18
N LEU A 140 8.25 15.15 -9.81
CA LEU A 140 7.72 14.27 -8.76
C LEU A 140 7.93 12.78 -9.10
N LYS A 141 7.61 12.35 -10.33
CA LYS A 141 7.87 10.98 -10.79
C LYS A 141 9.35 10.62 -10.74
N ALA A 142 10.24 11.54 -11.14
CA ALA A 142 11.68 11.33 -11.06
C ALA A 142 12.17 11.17 -9.62
N ARG A 143 11.67 12.02 -8.69
CA ARG A 143 11.96 11.90 -7.25
C ARG A 143 11.47 10.57 -6.68
N LEU A 144 10.24 10.16 -7.00
CA LEU A 144 9.70 8.85 -6.59
C LEU A 144 10.55 7.68 -7.08
N ARG A 145 11.01 7.73 -8.35
CA ARG A 145 11.87 6.68 -8.91
C ARG A 145 13.19 6.59 -8.16
N ARG A 146 13.82 7.73 -7.85
CA ARG A 146 15.08 7.77 -7.08
C ARG A 146 14.87 7.30 -5.64
N ALA A 147 13.81 7.76 -4.97
CA ALA A 147 13.48 7.35 -3.61
C ALA A 147 13.35 5.83 -3.49
N LYS A 148 12.60 5.20 -4.41
CA LYS A 148 12.48 3.73 -4.47
C LYS A 148 13.80 3.01 -4.72
N GLY A 149 14.67 3.59 -5.55
CA GLY A 149 16.01 3.06 -5.80
C GLY A 149 16.88 3.04 -4.55
N ILE A 150 16.87 4.13 -3.77
CA ILE A 150 17.60 4.23 -2.50
C ILE A 150 17.06 3.23 -1.49
N LEU A 151 15.73 3.20 -1.30
CA LEU A 151 15.09 2.24 -0.39
C LEU A 151 15.46 0.80 -0.76
N LYS A 152 15.33 0.41 -2.03
CA LYS A 152 15.70 -0.94 -2.49
C LYS A 152 17.16 -1.27 -2.17
N LYS A 153 18.09 -0.34 -2.39
CA LYS A 153 19.50 -0.53 -2.06
C LYS A 153 19.69 -0.75 -0.56
N ASN A 154 19.05 0.06 0.28
CA ASN A 154 19.17 -0.02 1.73
C ASN A 154 18.61 -1.33 2.29
N PHE A 155 17.44 -1.76 1.79
CA PHE A 155 16.85 -3.07 2.14
C PHE A 155 17.75 -4.23 1.76
N ASN A 156 18.29 -4.24 0.54
CA ASN A 156 19.19 -5.30 0.10
C ASN A 156 20.50 -5.32 0.93
N THR A 157 21.00 -4.16 1.33
CA THR A 157 22.29 -4.05 2.05
C THR A 157 22.16 -4.40 3.54
N CYS A 158 21.16 -3.88 4.26
CA CYS A 158 21.00 -4.15 5.70
C CYS A 158 20.33 -5.52 5.94
N CYS A 159 19.30 -5.84 5.16
CA CYS A 159 18.41 -6.95 5.48
C CYS A 159 18.62 -8.19 4.60
N LYS A 160 19.58 -8.17 3.67
CA LYS A 160 19.89 -9.27 2.73
C LYS A 160 18.65 -9.85 2.02
N TYR A 161 17.60 -9.05 1.86
CA TYR A 161 16.44 -9.47 1.11
C TYR A 161 16.77 -9.47 -0.39
N GLU A 162 16.41 -10.55 -1.06
CA GLU A 162 16.59 -10.75 -2.49
C GLU A 162 15.25 -11.08 -3.15
N PHE A 163 15.13 -10.82 -4.45
CA PHE A 163 13.97 -11.28 -5.22
C PHE A 163 14.33 -12.65 -5.81
N ASN A 164 13.51 -13.67 -5.56
CA ASN A 164 13.66 -14.97 -6.21
C ASN A 164 13.22 -14.89 -7.69
N GLU A 165 13.38 -16.00 -8.44
CA GLU A 165 12.99 -16.08 -9.86
C GLU A 165 11.49 -15.86 -10.10
N GLU A 166 10.67 -16.06 -9.07
CA GLU A 166 9.21 -15.87 -9.08
C GLU A 166 8.83 -14.40 -8.81
N GLY A 167 9.79 -13.57 -8.42
CA GLY A 167 9.60 -12.15 -8.09
C GLY A 167 9.18 -11.89 -6.65
N ASP A 168 9.25 -12.92 -5.79
CA ASP A 168 8.97 -12.80 -4.36
C ASP A 168 10.19 -12.33 -3.59
N LEU A 169 9.97 -11.50 -2.58
CA LEU A 169 11.01 -11.03 -1.68
C LEU A 169 11.33 -12.14 -0.65
N VAL A 170 12.53 -12.71 -0.73
CA VAL A 170 13.03 -13.79 0.13
C VAL A 170 14.26 -13.32 0.90
N GLY A 171 14.53 -13.90 2.07
CA GLY A 171 15.68 -13.55 2.92
C GLY A 171 15.34 -13.42 4.40
N GLU A 172 16.34 -13.20 5.25
CA GLU A 172 16.19 -13.02 6.69
C GLU A 172 16.72 -11.65 7.12
N SER A 173 15.96 -10.95 7.96
CA SER A 173 16.39 -9.67 8.52
C SER A 173 17.59 -9.88 9.45
N ASN A 174 18.79 -9.50 9.00
CA ASN A 174 19.97 -9.48 9.87
C ASN A 174 20.04 -8.15 10.65
N CYS A 175 19.03 -7.91 11.50
CA CYS A 175 18.87 -6.65 12.24
C CYS A 175 20.04 -6.30 13.16
N THR A 176 20.84 -7.29 13.57
CA THR A 176 22.08 -7.12 14.35
C THR A 176 23.13 -6.26 13.62
N VAL A 177 23.04 -6.11 12.29
CA VAL A 177 23.91 -5.20 11.51
C VAL A 177 23.39 -3.76 11.55
N CYS A 178 22.10 -3.56 11.81
CA CYS A 178 21.48 -2.24 11.78
C CYS A 178 21.60 -1.50 13.14
N GLU A 179 22.32 -2.04 14.13
CA GLU A 179 22.60 -1.40 15.44
C GLU A 179 23.88 -0.53 15.49
N LYS A 180 24.57 -0.29 14.38
CA LYS A 180 25.71 0.63 14.35
C LYS A 180 25.60 1.61 13.20
N ASP A 181 25.23 2.84 13.56
CA ASP A 181 25.85 4.13 13.20
C ASP A 181 24.86 5.26 13.46
#